data_AF-A0A1D1UX61-F1
#
_entry.id   AF-A0A1D1UX61-F1
#
_cell.length_a   1.000
_cell.length_b   1.000
_cell.length_c   1.000
_cell.angle_alpha   90.00
_cell.angle_beta   90.00
_cell.angle_gamma   90.00
#
_symmetry.space_group_name_H-M   'P 1'
#
loop_
_entity.id
_entity.type
_entity.pdbx_description
1 polymer ?
#
loop_
_entity_poly.entity_id
_entity_poly.type
_entity_poly.pdbx_seq_one_letter_code
_entity_poly.pdbx_strand_id
1 'polypeptide(L)'
;MDIRRWAVTANRTIGLVGFMASPDWVGKLKRYYGIVDRKITKFVTDKYIQEAPQVKKTAEECVALVRSRISNYGLDCMWNTDQSGFDYEMRPGRTLHLAGAKHVLAICQSENSMTHSYTVMMTIFPGTRKFLPQLWITLQEDKGVVGPIVARTMFKVDNLYVTASASGKMTEKLYLEWCEKILFSHVEDRCILLADSWRTYSDQEAVLEFKPEELEYEMITIPPKVTDDIQPLDRLFFRMYKDSFRKISSFIIVHSLPLQVHHRDVILKMHSLVYQQLQSLRFGDLVNQAWHLCGYTDESFDYVNPTEFSLNSVGLVIVTMKTATTGFCLSAAGAKLLSASITSTIKTSSETVAAILATARKVGSLKKIAREVTAMGYPASYGTVRRILRKDKDTTKGVQKKPKEIPPQNTRPQHIKSIEKKVFKDIDKPNPPSQRQMAKKYKQAQQRLNRGPNFLKYLKGEKWKFILTIDDFWVYPTYVNGQRKVYYKFRGRENCKEWKKNCQRKHPKGIMCCAGISFRGPTKMFIIPSGAKINADLYIQNVLKPLIEKEIPRLYGKEAHKVVLHQDNAPVHQARKTQEYLRQSKVKFIPKEH
;
A
#
# COMPACT_ATOMS: atom_id res chain seq x y z
N MET A 1 20.66 13.24 -15.80
CA MET A 1 21.28 13.82 -17.00
C MET A 1 22.38 12.85 -17.34
N ASP A 2 22.74 12.62 -18.60
CA ASP A 2 24.01 11.93 -18.84
C ASP A 2 25.13 12.97 -18.69
N ILE A 3 25.53 13.20 -17.43
CA ILE A 3 26.53 14.21 -17.05
C ILE A 3 27.84 13.95 -17.78
N ARG A 4 28.19 12.66 -17.95
CA ARG A 4 29.39 12.25 -18.67
C ARG A 4 29.32 12.67 -20.13
N ARG A 5 28.22 12.35 -20.82
CA ARG A 5 28.02 12.75 -22.21
C ARG A 5 27.97 14.27 -22.38
N TRP A 6 27.27 14.98 -21.49
CA TRP A 6 27.24 16.45 -21.51
C TRP A 6 28.65 17.05 -21.40
N ALA A 7 29.44 16.58 -20.44
CA ALA A 7 30.78 17.09 -20.20
C ALA A 7 31.72 16.84 -21.38
N VAL A 8 31.64 15.66 -22.01
CA VAL A 8 32.40 15.36 -23.24
C VAL A 8 31.96 16.28 -24.38
N THR A 9 30.66 16.52 -24.56
CA THR A 9 30.17 17.45 -25.58
C THR A 9 30.62 18.88 -25.33
N ALA A 10 30.51 19.38 -24.09
CA ALA A 10 30.97 20.71 -23.72
C ALA A 10 32.48 20.88 -23.94
N ASN A 11 33.26 19.84 -23.65
CA ASN A 11 34.70 19.88 -23.87
C ASN A 11 35.09 19.98 -25.36
N ARG A 12 34.22 19.58 -26.29
CA ARG A 12 34.48 19.78 -27.74
C ARG A 12 34.47 21.25 -28.13
N THR A 13 33.75 22.09 -27.38
CA THR A 13 33.70 23.54 -27.60
C THR A 13 34.82 24.26 -26.87
N ILE A 14 35.18 23.79 -25.67
CA ILE A 14 36.20 24.44 -24.82
C ILE A 14 37.62 24.00 -25.19
N GLY A 15 37.79 22.76 -25.65
CA GLY A 15 39.08 22.23 -26.10
C GLY A 15 40.07 21.88 -24.97
N LEU A 16 39.60 21.46 -23.78
CA LEU A 16 40.52 21.08 -22.71
C LEU A 16 41.22 19.76 -23.08
N VAL A 17 42.52 19.86 -23.31
CA VAL A 17 43.40 18.73 -23.61
C VAL A 17 43.48 17.80 -22.39
N GLY A 18 43.33 16.49 -22.61
CA GLY A 18 43.38 15.50 -21.54
C GLY A 18 42.13 15.41 -20.65
N PHE A 19 41.10 16.22 -20.89
CA PHE A 19 39.87 16.15 -20.10
C PHE A 19 39.15 14.82 -20.31
N MET A 20 38.89 14.12 -19.20
CA MET A 20 38.10 12.91 -19.16
C MET A 20 36.93 13.10 -18.20
N ALA A 21 35.71 12.93 -18.70
CA ALA A 21 34.52 12.82 -17.87
C ALA A 21 34.48 11.43 -17.18
N SER A 22 35.43 11.21 -16.27
CA SER A 22 35.56 9.96 -15.50
C SER A 22 34.43 9.83 -14.47
N PRO A 23 34.14 8.62 -13.96
CA PRO A 23 33.19 8.44 -12.87
C PRO A 23 33.52 9.29 -11.63
N ASP A 24 34.81 9.46 -11.31
CA ASP A 24 35.27 10.31 -10.21
C ASP A 24 34.96 11.80 -10.48
N TRP A 25 35.25 12.29 -11.70
CA TRP A 25 34.92 13.66 -12.08
C TRP A 25 33.41 13.92 -11.99
N VAL A 26 32.58 13.00 -12.50
CA VAL A 26 31.12 13.08 -12.38
C VAL A 26 30.69 13.11 -10.91
N GLY A 27 31.31 12.28 -10.05
CA GLY A 27 31.06 12.25 -8.62
C GLY A 27 31.44 13.54 -7.89
N LYS A 28 32.59 14.15 -8.23
CA LYS A 28 33.03 15.46 -7.72
C LYS A 28 32.10 16.58 -8.17
N LEU A 29 31.74 16.61 -9.45
CA LEU A 29 30.78 17.58 -10.00
C LEU A 29 29.42 17.48 -9.27
N LYS A 30 28.91 16.26 -9.11
CA LYS A 30 27.66 16.02 -8.37
C LYS A 30 27.73 16.55 -6.94
N ARG A 31 28.82 16.28 -6.21
CA ARG A 31 29.02 16.79 -4.84
C ARG A 31 29.11 18.33 -4.81
N TYR A 32 29.93 18.91 -5.66
CA TYR A 32 30.15 20.36 -5.72
C TYR A 32 28.86 21.14 -5.97
N TYR A 33 28.02 20.67 -6.90
CA TYR A 33 26.75 21.32 -7.23
C TYR A 33 25.54 20.76 -6.46
N GLY A 34 25.75 19.86 -5.49
CA GLY A 34 24.67 19.23 -4.72
C GLY A 34 23.68 18.40 -5.56
N ILE A 35 24.12 17.82 -6.68
CA ILE A 35 23.32 17.00 -7.57
C ILE A 35 23.27 15.57 -7.05
N VAL A 36 22.09 15.11 -6.66
CA VAL A 36 21.85 13.72 -6.21
C VAL A 36 20.81 13.04 -7.08
N ASP A 37 20.89 11.71 -7.17
CA ASP A 37 19.85 10.94 -7.85
C ASP A 37 18.60 10.90 -6.97
N ARG A 38 17.44 11.24 -7.56
CA ARG A 38 16.16 11.34 -6.86
C ARG A 38 15.13 10.47 -7.57
N LYS A 39 14.23 9.86 -6.80
CA LYS A 39 13.02 9.22 -7.36
C LYS A 39 12.19 10.29 -8.07
N ILE A 40 11.79 10.03 -9.32
CA ILE A 40 10.86 10.90 -10.06
C ILE A 40 9.51 10.84 -9.37
N THR A 41 8.98 11.99 -8.96
CA THR A 41 7.69 12.11 -8.26
C THR A 41 6.52 12.36 -9.20
N LYS A 42 6.72 13.16 -10.27
CA LYS A 42 5.69 13.52 -11.24
C LYS A 42 6.27 13.57 -12.66
N PHE A 43 5.53 13.06 -13.62
CA PHE A 43 5.83 13.27 -15.05
C PHE A 43 4.91 14.35 -15.59
N VAL A 44 5.49 15.38 -16.20
CA VAL A 44 4.74 16.51 -16.78
C VAL A 44 4.90 16.55 -18.30
N THR A 45 3.91 17.12 -18.98
CA THR A 45 3.90 17.35 -20.44
C THR A 45 4.42 18.75 -20.77
N ASP A 46 4.78 19.03 -22.02
CA ASP A 46 5.15 20.41 -22.43
C ASP A 46 3.97 21.38 -22.25
N LYS A 47 2.73 20.89 -22.48
CA LYS A 47 1.50 21.63 -22.18
C LYS A 47 1.44 22.10 -20.72
N TYR A 48 1.80 21.24 -19.76
CA TYR A 48 1.83 21.61 -18.34
C TYR A 48 2.79 22.79 -18.05
N ILE A 49 3.90 22.87 -18.78
CA ILE A 49 4.91 23.93 -18.59
C ILE A 49 4.46 25.24 -19.24
N GLN A 50 3.84 25.15 -20.42
CA GLN A 50 3.25 26.31 -21.10
C GLN A 50 2.07 26.90 -20.31
N GLU A 51 1.28 26.05 -19.67
CA GLU A 51 0.14 26.47 -18.84
C GLU A 51 0.56 26.98 -17.46
N ALA A 52 1.80 26.72 -17.01
CA ALA A 52 2.24 27.03 -15.64
C ALA A 52 2.06 28.51 -15.23
N PRO A 53 2.35 29.52 -16.09
CA PRO A 53 2.08 30.92 -15.76
C PRO A 53 0.58 31.20 -15.57
N GLN A 54 -0.27 30.65 -16.44
CA GLN A 54 -1.72 30.82 -16.32
C GLN A 54 -2.26 30.14 -15.06
N VAL A 55 -1.78 28.94 -14.74
CA VAL A 55 -2.13 28.21 -13.51
C VAL A 55 -1.75 29.01 -12.26
N LYS A 56 -0.57 29.64 -12.27
CA LYS A 56 -0.14 30.55 -11.19
C LYS A 56 -1.07 31.76 -11.07
N LYS A 57 -1.42 32.40 -12.19
CA LYS A 57 -2.34 33.54 -12.21
C LYS A 57 -3.71 33.18 -11.66
N THR A 58 -4.28 32.04 -12.07
CA THR A 58 -5.58 31.59 -11.54
C THR A 58 -5.53 31.27 -10.04
N ALA A 59 -4.39 30.79 -9.53
CA ALA A 59 -4.21 30.63 -8.08
C ALA A 59 -4.21 31.98 -7.37
N GLU A 60 -3.47 32.96 -7.88
CA GLU A 60 -3.38 34.31 -7.32
C GLU A 60 -4.73 35.02 -7.32
N GLU A 61 -5.50 34.91 -8.41
CA GLU A 61 -6.87 35.43 -8.52
C GLU A 61 -7.81 34.78 -7.49
N CYS A 62 -7.73 33.46 -7.30
CA CYS A 62 -8.51 32.74 -6.28
C CYS A 62 -8.12 33.16 -4.86
N VAL A 63 -6.82 33.30 -4.58
CA VAL A 63 -6.32 33.80 -3.29
C VAL A 63 -6.81 35.21 -3.00
N ALA A 64 -6.77 36.10 -3.98
CA ALA A 64 -7.28 37.46 -3.84
C ALA A 64 -8.80 37.47 -3.54
N LEU A 65 -9.58 36.62 -4.21
CA LEU A 65 -11.02 36.48 -3.95
C LEU A 65 -11.28 36.00 -2.51
N VAL A 66 -10.62 34.94 -2.06
CA VAL A 66 -10.76 34.42 -0.69
C VAL A 66 -10.37 35.47 0.34
N ARG A 67 -9.26 36.19 0.13
CA ARG A 67 -8.83 37.29 1.01
C ARG A 67 -9.86 38.43 1.06
N SER A 68 -10.46 38.77 -0.08
CA SER A 68 -11.54 39.77 -0.12
C SER A 68 -12.75 39.32 0.68
N ARG A 69 -13.14 38.04 0.60
CA ARG A 69 -14.25 37.50 1.42
C ARG A 69 -13.93 37.51 2.91
N ILE A 70 -12.71 37.12 3.29
CA ILE A 70 -12.23 37.22 4.66
C ILE A 70 -12.29 38.67 5.16
N SER A 71 -11.89 39.64 4.34
CA SER A 71 -11.94 41.05 4.70
C SER A 71 -13.37 41.58 4.87
N ASN A 72 -14.32 41.06 4.11
CA ASN A 72 -15.71 41.54 4.13
C ASN A 72 -16.54 40.91 5.25
N TYR A 73 -16.30 39.63 5.54
CA TYR A 73 -17.18 38.82 6.39
C TYR A 73 -16.48 38.18 7.59
N GLY A 74 -15.15 38.27 7.67
CA GLY A 74 -14.35 37.65 8.72
C GLY A 74 -13.96 36.21 8.43
N LEU A 75 -13.22 35.61 9.38
CA LEU A 75 -12.67 34.26 9.27
C LEU A 75 -13.67 33.16 9.66
N ASP A 76 -14.67 33.49 10.49
CA ASP A 76 -15.62 32.50 11.03
C ASP A 76 -16.59 31.96 9.97
N CYS A 77 -16.78 32.66 8.85
CA CYS A 77 -17.63 32.21 7.75
C CYS A 77 -16.88 31.43 6.65
N MET A 78 -15.57 31.20 6.79
CA MET A 78 -14.73 30.60 5.74
C MET A 78 -14.44 29.11 6.02
N TRP A 79 -14.99 28.22 5.21
CA TRP A 79 -14.97 26.77 5.43
C TRP A 79 -14.21 26.06 4.31
N ASN A 80 -13.07 25.42 4.60
CA ASN A 80 -12.41 24.56 3.61
C ASN A 80 -12.83 23.11 3.81
N THR A 81 -13.38 22.48 2.76
CA THR A 81 -13.78 21.07 2.79
C THR A 81 -13.12 20.28 1.66
N ASP A 82 -12.85 19.01 1.91
CA ASP A 82 -12.36 18.07 0.90
C ASP A 82 -12.53 16.61 1.35
N GLN A 83 -12.48 15.71 0.37
CA GLN A 83 -12.52 14.27 0.55
C GLN A 83 -11.11 13.66 0.49
N SER A 84 -10.78 12.79 1.45
CA SER A 84 -9.53 12.03 1.44
C SER A 84 -9.73 10.53 1.47
N GLY A 85 -9.03 9.82 0.58
CA GLY A 85 -8.98 8.35 0.58
C GLY A 85 -8.06 7.79 1.67
N PHE A 86 -8.54 6.75 2.35
CA PHE A 86 -7.84 5.97 3.37
C PHE A 86 -7.86 4.49 2.98
N ASP A 87 -6.69 3.86 2.92
CA ASP A 87 -6.60 2.41 2.75
C ASP A 87 -7.10 1.72 4.02
N TYR A 88 -7.79 0.58 3.88
CA TYR A 88 -8.25 -0.20 5.05
C TYR A 88 -7.09 -0.64 5.95
N GLU A 89 -5.89 -0.85 5.39
CA GLU A 89 -4.66 -1.07 6.15
C GLU A 89 -3.60 -0.02 5.77
N MET A 90 -3.59 1.12 6.46
CA MET A 90 -2.56 2.15 6.26
C MET A 90 -1.24 1.81 6.96
N ARG A 91 -0.12 1.89 6.22
CA ARG A 91 1.24 1.64 6.73
C ARG A 91 2.23 2.73 6.28
N PRO A 92 3.30 2.99 7.04
CA PRO A 92 4.44 3.75 6.56
C PRO A 92 5.05 3.08 5.33
N GLY A 93 5.25 3.83 4.25
CA GLY A 93 5.85 3.31 3.01
C GLY A 93 7.36 3.05 3.07
N ARG A 94 7.96 3.05 4.28
CA ARG A 94 9.39 2.87 4.52
C ARG A 94 9.60 2.07 5.80
N THR A 95 10.67 1.27 5.81
CA THR A 95 11.14 0.53 6.99
C THR A 95 12.66 0.51 7.02
N LEU A 96 13.24 0.23 8.17
CA LEU A 96 14.68 0.03 8.31
C LEU A 96 15.05 -1.35 7.77
N HIS A 97 16.10 -1.40 6.96
CA HIS A 97 16.64 -2.64 6.40
C HIS A 97 18.14 -2.46 6.15
N LEU A 98 18.87 -3.58 6.05
CA LEU A 98 20.29 -3.59 5.67
C LEU A 98 20.51 -2.89 4.32
N ALA A 99 21.53 -2.03 4.27
CA ALA A 99 21.94 -1.34 3.05
C ALA A 99 22.28 -2.35 1.93
N GLY A 100 21.86 -2.06 0.70
CA GLY A 100 22.06 -2.93 -0.46
C GLY A 100 21.05 -4.06 -0.63
N ALA A 101 20.06 -4.19 0.27
CA ALA A 101 18.99 -5.18 0.13
C ALA A 101 18.12 -4.90 -1.11
N LYS A 102 17.98 -5.91 -1.97
CA LYS A 102 17.17 -5.83 -3.22
C LYS A 102 15.67 -5.94 -2.96
N HIS A 103 15.27 -6.70 -1.94
CA HIS A 103 13.87 -6.92 -1.57
C HIS A 103 13.69 -6.61 -0.08
N VAL A 104 12.75 -5.73 0.22
CA VAL A 104 12.38 -5.36 1.58
C VAL A 104 10.94 -5.86 1.80
N LEU A 105 10.78 -6.83 2.69
CA LEU A 105 9.48 -7.43 2.99
C LEU A 105 8.90 -6.80 4.27
N ALA A 106 7.61 -6.49 4.24
CA ALA A 106 6.86 -6.02 5.40
C ALA A 106 5.64 -6.91 5.63
N ILE A 107 5.33 -7.21 6.90
CA ILE A 107 4.15 -7.99 7.27
C ILE A 107 2.91 -7.08 7.21
N CYS A 108 1.84 -7.56 6.60
CA CYS A 108 0.49 -6.96 6.65
C CYS A 108 -0.50 -7.95 7.27
N GLN A 109 -1.64 -7.45 7.75
CA GLN A 109 -2.73 -8.32 8.23
C GLN A 109 -3.58 -8.85 7.06
N SER A 110 -3.76 -8.03 6.02
CA SER A 110 -4.55 -8.39 4.83
C SER A 110 -4.02 -7.67 3.58
N GLU A 111 -3.57 -8.42 2.57
CA GLU A 111 -3.15 -7.85 1.29
C GLU A 111 -4.29 -7.09 0.59
N ASN A 112 -5.53 -7.59 0.71
CA ASN A 112 -6.70 -6.95 0.11
C ASN A 112 -6.99 -5.58 0.73
N SER A 113 -6.73 -5.43 2.02
CA SER A 113 -6.95 -4.18 2.76
C SER A 113 -5.90 -3.11 2.46
N MET A 114 -4.79 -3.49 1.83
CA MET A 114 -3.79 -2.56 1.31
C MET A 114 -4.19 -1.97 -0.07
N THR A 115 -5.15 -2.58 -0.77
CA THR A 115 -5.55 -2.16 -2.14
C THR A 115 -6.94 -1.55 -2.22
N HIS A 116 -7.75 -1.70 -1.17
CA HIS A 116 -9.08 -1.10 -1.06
C HIS A 116 -9.03 0.08 -0.11
N SER A 117 -9.86 1.08 -0.41
CA SER A 117 -9.93 2.31 0.36
C SER A 117 -11.37 2.71 0.63
N TYR A 118 -11.57 3.40 1.74
CA TYR A 118 -12.77 4.18 2.02
C TYR A 118 -12.41 5.66 2.02
N THR A 119 -13.40 6.53 2.18
CA THR A 119 -13.16 7.97 2.16
C THR A 119 -13.71 8.65 3.38
N VAL A 120 -13.06 9.75 3.75
CA VAL A 120 -13.54 10.67 4.78
C VAL A 120 -13.72 12.04 4.16
N MET A 121 -14.74 12.77 4.57
CA MET A 121 -14.91 14.18 4.23
C MET A 121 -14.79 15.00 5.50
N MET A 122 -13.91 15.99 5.46
CA MET A 122 -13.52 16.80 6.60
C MET A 122 -13.59 18.27 6.22
N THR A 123 -13.96 19.10 7.19
CA THR A 123 -14.07 20.55 7.01
C THR A 123 -13.34 21.26 8.13
N ILE A 124 -12.48 22.21 7.76
CA ILE A 124 -11.69 23.04 8.67
C ILE A 124 -11.92 24.52 8.38
N PHE A 125 -11.80 25.35 9.40
CA PHE A 125 -11.96 26.79 9.27
C PHE A 125 -11.04 27.53 10.24
N PRO A 126 -10.56 28.72 9.88
CA PRO A 126 -9.57 29.47 10.68
C PRO A 126 -10.23 30.20 11.86
N GLY A 127 -11.55 30.19 11.97
CA GLY A 127 -12.32 30.73 13.08
C GLY A 127 -12.17 30.00 14.43
N THR A 128 -13.04 30.29 15.38
CA THR A 128 -12.89 29.81 16.78
C THR A 128 -13.11 28.30 16.94
N ARG A 129 -14.10 27.72 16.26
CA ARG A 129 -14.48 26.30 16.43
C ARG A 129 -13.57 25.31 15.66
N LYS A 130 -12.78 25.78 14.67
CA LYS A 130 -11.78 25.05 13.83
C LYS A 130 -12.27 23.88 12.98
N PHE A 131 -13.24 23.10 13.44
CA PHE A 131 -13.76 21.88 12.81
C PHE A 131 -15.27 21.77 12.94
N LEU A 132 -15.91 21.03 12.02
CA LEU A 132 -17.28 20.57 12.22
C LEU A 132 -17.33 19.52 13.36
N PRO A 133 -18.41 19.43 14.14
CA PRO A 133 -18.49 18.46 15.24
C PRO A 133 -18.40 17.00 14.77
N GLN A 134 -18.88 16.71 13.55
CA GLN A 134 -18.93 15.36 12.99
C GLN A 134 -18.01 15.22 11.77
N LEU A 135 -17.23 14.13 11.75
CA LEU A 135 -16.49 13.70 10.57
C LEU A 135 -17.33 12.74 9.73
N TRP A 136 -17.45 13.00 8.43
CA TRP A 136 -18.16 12.11 7.52
C TRP A 136 -17.25 10.98 7.01
N ILE A 137 -17.74 9.74 7.06
CA ILE A 137 -17.03 8.54 6.59
C ILE A 137 -17.91 7.75 5.64
N THR A 138 -17.43 7.53 4.42
CA THR A 138 -18.07 6.67 3.42
C THR A 138 -17.30 5.36 3.28
N LEU A 139 -17.86 4.27 3.81
CA LEU A 139 -17.29 2.93 3.71
C LEU A 139 -17.61 2.27 2.37
N GLN A 140 -16.76 1.33 1.95
CA GLN A 140 -17.05 0.49 0.79
C GLN A 140 -17.95 -0.70 1.19
N GLU A 141 -19.12 -0.82 0.56
CA GLU A 141 -20.05 -1.94 0.75
C GLU A 141 -20.59 -2.39 -0.62
N ASP A 142 -20.68 -3.69 -0.89
CA ASP A 142 -21.03 -4.23 -2.22
C ASP A 142 -22.36 -3.70 -2.80
N LYS A 143 -23.35 -3.49 -1.93
CA LYS A 143 -24.67 -2.95 -2.31
C LYS A 143 -24.76 -1.43 -2.21
N GLY A 144 -23.66 -0.77 -1.88
CA GLY A 144 -23.59 0.67 -1.64
C GLY A 144 -24.34 1.16 -0.42
N VAL A 145 -24.76 0.26 0.47
CA VAL A 145 -25.47 0.59 1.71
C VAL A 145 -25.01 -0.31 2.84
N VAL A 146 -25.03 0.21 4.06
CA VAL A 146 -24.75 -0.60 5.27
C VAL A 146 -25.94 -1.52 5.52
N GLY A 147 -25.72 -2.83 5.55
CA GLY A 147 -26.79 -3.80 5.80
C GLY A 147 -27.45 -3.61 7.18
N PRO A 148 -28.75 -3.91 7.35
CA PRO A 148 -29.49 -3.62 8.59
C PRO A 148 -28.88 -4.26 9.85
N ILE A 149 -28.36 -5.48 9.73
CA ILE A 149 -27.69 -6.18 10.84
C ILE A 149 -26.41 -5.45 11.22
N VAL A 150 -25.61 -5.06 10.22
CA VAL A 150 -24.36 -4.32 10.42
C VAL A 150 -24.64 -2.97 11.05
N ALA A 151 -25.64 -2.22 10.56
CA ALA A 151 -26.00 -0.92 11.11
C ALA A 151 -26.44 -0.97 12.59
N ARG A 152 -26.93 -2.13 13.07
CA ARG A 152 -27.30 -2.35 14.49
C ARG A 152 -26.09 -2.67 15.37
N THR A 153 -25.11 -3.40 14.86
CA THR A 153 -23.97 -3.88 15.65
C THR A 153 -22.69 -3.06 15.49
N MET A 154 -22.61 -2.25 14.44
CA MET A 154 -21.48 -1.38 14.14
C MET A 154 -21.28 -0.35 15.25
N PHE A 155 -20.01 -0.05 15.54
CA PHE A 155 -19.64 1.01 16.48
C PHE A 155 -20.25 2.37 16.08
N LYS A 156 -20.85 3.06 17.04
CA LYS A 156 -21.45 4.38 16.89
C LYS A 156 -20.89 5.34 17.92
N VAL A 157 -20.70 6.58 17.51
CA VAL A 157 -20.19 7.67 18.34
C VAL A 157 -20.61 8.99 17.71
N ASP A 158 -20.87 10.00 18.53
CA ASP A 158 -21.52 11.24 18.11
C ASP A 158 -20.65 12.08 17.17
N ASN A 159 -19.32 11.96 17.24
CA ASN A 159 -18.40 12.73 16.41
C ASN A 159 -18.14 12.14 15.02
N LEU A 160 -18.83 11.07 14.63
CA LEU A 160 -18.75 10.45 13.31
C LEU A 160 -20.12 10.31 12.67
N TYR A 161 -20.22 10.66 11.39
CA TYR A 161 -21.34 10.29 10.53
C TYR A 161 -20.89 9.21 9.55
N VAL A 162 -21.45 8.00 9.65
CA VAL A 162 -20.99 6.83 8.88
C VAL A 162 -22.04 6.43 7.84
N THR A 163 -21.62 6.41 6.58
CA THR A 163 -22.40 5.96 5.43
C THR A 163 -21.62 4.93 4.60
N ALA A 164 -22.17 4.49 3.48
CA ALA A 164 -21.52 3.57 2.56
C ALA A 164 -21.81 3.88 1.09
N SER A 165 -20.92 3.40 0.22
CA SER A 165 -21.12 3.35 -1.23
C SER A 165 -20.41 2.14 -1.83
N ALA A 166 -20.73 1.77 -3.08
CA ALA A 166 -20.12 0.62 -3.74
C ALA A 166 -18.61 0.76 -3.95
N SER A 167 -18.12 2.00 -4.07
CA SER A 167 -16.71 2.30 -4.30
C SER A 167 -15.97 2.76 -3.04
N GLY A 168 -16.68 3.00 -1.93
CA GLY A 168 -16.14 3.70 -0.76
C GLY A 168 -15.90 5.19 -0.98
N LYS A 169 -16.28 5.74 -2.15
CA LYS A 169 -16.25 7.18 -2.45
C LYS A 169 -17.63 7.79 -2.27
N MET A 170 -17.65 9.05 -1.86
CA MET A 170 -18.85 9.88 -1.86
C MET A 170 -19.46 9.95 -3.26
N THR A 171 -20.78 9.88 -3.31
CA THR A 171 -21.58 10.14 -4.51
C THR A 171 -22.24 11.51 -4.38
N GLU A 172 -22.80 12.04 -5.47
CA GLU A 172 -23.57 13.29 -5.46
C GLU A 172 -24.70 13.28 -4.44
N LYS A 173 -25.48 12.19 -4.38
CA LYS A 173 -26.50 12.01 -3.35
C LYS A 173 -25.95 12.09 -1.92
N LEU A 174 -24.80 11.45 -1.67
CA LEU A 174 -24.17 11.49 -0.34
C LEU A 174 -23.61 12.89 -0.03
N TYR A 175 -23.18 13.64 -1.04
CA TYR A 175 -22.74 15.02 -0.91
C TYR A 175 -23.88 15.95 -0.50
N LEU A 176 -25.04 15.85 -1.16
CA LEU A 176 -26.24 16.61 -0.76
C LEU A 176 -26.68 16.26 0.67
N GLU A 177 -26.67 14.97 1.02
CA GLU A 177 -26.96 14.53 2.40
C GLU A 177 -25.93 15.07 3.42
N TRP A 178 -24.65 15.18 3.04
CA TRP A 178 -23.63 15.80 3.87
C TRP A 178 -23.86 17.30 4.05
N CYS A 179 -24.23 18.02 2.98
CA CYS A 179 -24.56 19.44 3.05
C CYS A 179 -25.71 19.67 4.04
N GLU A 180 -26.82 18.94 3.87
CA GLU A 180 -28.00 19.04 4.73
C GLU A 180 -27.68 18.67 6.19
N LYS A 181 -27.10 17.49 6.42
CA LYS A 181 -27.02 16.92 7.78
C LYS A 181 -25.81 17.37 8.57
N ILE A 182 -24.74 17.80 7.91
CA ILE A 182 -23.46 18.11 8.57
C ILE A 182 -23.07 19.58 8.36
N LEU A 183 -23.08 20.08 7.13
CA LEU A 183 -22.64 21.46 6.88
C LEU A 183 -23.68 22.45 7.40
N PHE A 184 -24.88 22.46 6.84
CA PHE A 184 -25.92 23.45 7.13
C PHE A 184 -26.53 23.31 8.53
N SER A 185 -26.44 22.13 9.15
CA SER A 185 -26.85 21.94 10.56
C SER A 185 -25.91 22.61 11.57
N HIS A 186 -24.73 23.08 11.14
CA HIS A 186 -23.71 23.68 12.02
C HIS A 186 -23.24 25.07 11.57
N VAL A 187 -23.78 25.59 10.47
CA VAL A 187 -23.58 26.99 10.08
C VAL A 187 -24.83 27.78 10.43
N GLU A 188 -24.63 28.94 11.06
CA GLU A 188 -25.72 29.79 11.55
C GLU A 188 -26.08 30.83 10.47
N ASP A 189 -25.23 31.83 10.23
CA ASP A 189 -25.60 32.97 9.36
C ASP A 189 -25.06 32.89 7.93
N ARG A 190 -23.75 32.65 7.77
CA ARG A 190 -23.06 32.70 6.47
C ARG A 190 -22.03 31.59 6.32
N CYS A 191 -22.08 30.89 5.20
CA CYS A 191 -21.15 29.85 4.78
C CYS A 191 -20.48 30.22 3.46
N ILE A 192 -19.16 30.44 3.48
CA ILE A 192 -18.34 30.51 2.27
C ILE A 192 -17.52 29.23 2.20
N LEU A 193 -17.96 28.29 1.37
CA LEU A 193 -17.38 26.96 1.23
C LEU A 193 -16.28 26.98 0.15
N LEU A 194 -15.04 26.76 0.58
CA LEU A 194 -13.87 26.60 -0.27
C LEU A 194 -13.62 25.10 -0.53
N ALA A 195 -13.83 24.65 -1.75
CA ALA A 195 -13.66 23.23 -2.14
C ALA A 195 -12.95 23.10 -3.51
N ASP A 196 -12.49 21.89 -3.83
CA ASP A 196 -11.84 21.62 -5.10
C ASP A 196 -12.83 21.62 -6.29
N SER A 197 -12.30 21.54 -7.52
CA SER A 197 -13.11 21.49 -8.73
C SER A 197 -13.64 20.08 -9.04
N TRP A 198 -13.96 19.26 -8.02
CA TRP A 198 -14.47 17.91 -8.24
C TRP A 198 -15.92 17.93 -8.73
N ARG A 199 -16.25 17.04 -9.67
CA ARG A 199 -17.58 17.03 -10.33
C ARG A 199 -18.74 16.83 -9.36
N THR A 200 -18.51 16.14 -8.24
CA THR A 200 -19.56 15.93 -7.23
C THR A 200 -20.00 17.24 -6.57
N TYR A 201 -19.16 18.29 -6.65
CA TYR A 201 -19.48 19.61 -6.14
C TYR A 201 -20.03 20.56 -7.22
N SER A 202 -20.28 20.10 -8.45
CA SER A 202 -20.69 21.03 -9.52
C SER A 202 -22.15 21.48 -9.47
N ASP A 203 -23.03 20.66 -8.89
CA ASP A 203 -24.47 20.97 -8.84
C ASP A 203 -24.79 21.84 -7.62
N GLN A 204 -24.56 23.15 -7.75
CA GLN A 204 -24.86 24.11 -6.70
C GLN A 204 -26.37 24.40 -6.58
N GLU A 205 -27.15 24.21 -7.64
CA GLU A 205 -28.60 24.37 -7.59
C GLU A 205 -29.23 23.35 -6.65
N ALA A 206 -28.83 22.07 -6.78
CA ALA A 206 -29.28 21.03 -5.86
C ALA A 206 -28.84 21.31 -4.41
N VAL A 207 -27.67 21.91 -4.18
CA VAL A 207 -27.23 22.28 -2.82
C VAL A 207 -28.13 23.38 -2.23
N LEU A 208 -28.54 24.36 -3.05
CA LEU A 208 -29.42 25.45 -2.63
C LEU A 208 -30.81 24.96 -2.21
N GLU A 209 -31.30 23.85 -2.77
CA GLU A 209 -32.58 23.23 -2.35
C GLU A 209 -32.57 22.74 -0.89
N PHE A 210 -31.41 22.32 -0.37
CA PHE A 210 -31.25 21.86 1.02
C PHE A 210 -30.78 22.96 1.98
N LYS A 211 -30.50 24.16 1.45
CA LYS A 211 -30.02 25.30 2.24
C LYS A 211 -31.19 25.90 3.05
N PRO A 212 -31.05 26.11 4.36
CA PRO A 212 -31.99 26.90 5.14
C PRO A 212 -32.21 28.28 4.51
N GLU A 213 -33.43 28.82 4.56
CA GLU A 213 -33.79 30.05 3.85
C GLU A 213 -32.95 31.24 4.32
N GLU A 214 -32.70 31.31 5.63
CA GLU A 214 -31.95 32.37 6.31
C GLU A 214 -30.42 32.28 6.11
N LEU A 215 -29.90 31.11 5.72
CA LEU A 215 -28.46 30.88 5.58
C LEU A 215 -27.94 31.52 4.28
N GLU A 216 -26.94 32.39 4.37
CA GLU A 216 -26.23 32.89 3.19
C GLU A 216 -25.12 31.90 2.79
N TYR A 217 -25.20 31.33 1.59
CA TYR A 217 -24.24 30.35 1.10
C TYR A 217 -23.55 30.81 -0.19
N GLU A 218 -22.23 30.70 -0.22
CA GLU A 218 -21.39 30.90 -1.40
C GLU A 218 -20.39 29.74 -1.48
N MET A 219 -20.17 29.18 -2.67
CA MET A 219 -19.06 28.26 -2.91
C MET A 219 -17.97 28.93 -3.73
N ILE A 220 -16.74 28.87 -3.24
CA ILE A 220 -15.53 29.22 -3.97
C ILE A 220 -14.85 27.93 -4.44
N THR A 221 -14.81 27.73 -5.75
CA THR A 221 -14.15 26.58 -6.36
C THR A 221 -12.66 26.86 -6.56
N ILE A 222 -11.81 26.04 -5.95
CA ILE A 222 -10.36 26.08 -6.16
C ILE A 222 -10.07 25.65 -7.60
N PRO A 223 -9.29 26.44 -8.37
CA PRO A 223 -8.97 26.10 -9.74
C PRO A 223 -8.26 24.74 -9.86
N PRO A 224 -8.42 24.04 -10.99
CA PRO A 224 -7.73 22.77 -11.19
C PRO A 224 -6.20 22.97 -11.23
N LYS A 225 -5.46 21.97 -10.75
CA LYS A 225 -3.98 21.89 -10.73
C LYS A 225 -3.28 22.76 -9.67
N VAL A 226 -4.02 23.49 -8.83
CA VAL A 226 -3.45 24.34 -7.75
C VAL A 226 -3.85 23.87 -6.35
N THR A 227 -4.58 22.75 -6.24
CA THR A 227 -5.03 22.17 -4.97
C THR A 227 -3.87 21.98 -3.98
N ASP A 228 -2.75 21.41 -4.42
CA ASP A 228 -1.55 21.20 -3.59
C ASP A 228 -0.96 22.52 -3.04
N ASP A 229 -1.25 23.65 -3.67
CA ASP A 229 -0.69 24.97 -3.35
C ASP A 229 -1.64 25.78 -2.46
N ILE A 230 -2.94 25.81 -2.77
CA ILE A 230 -3.90 26.73 -2.15
C ILE A 230 -5.06 26.05 -1.40
N GLN A 231 -5.13 24.72 -1.33
CA GLN A 231 -6.14 24.02 -0.52
C GLN A 231 -5.60 23.70 0.89
N PRO A 232 -6.10 24.32 1.98
CA PRO A 232 -5.56 24.12 3.33
C PRO A 232 -5.49 22.65 3.77
N LEU A 233 -6.54 21.88 3.46
CA LEU A 233 -6.60 20.44 3.75
C LEU A 233 -5.46 19.65 3.10
N ASP A 234 -5.20 19.83 1.81
CA ASP A 234 -4.12 19.12 1.10
C ASP A 234 -2.74 19.70 1.37
N ARG A 235 -2.65 21.02 1.50
CA ARG A 235 -1.40 21.75 1.67
C ARG A 235 -0.66 21.35 2.94
N LEU A 236 -1.40 21.02 4.01
CA LEU A 236 -0.82 20.64 5.31
C LEU A 236 -1.62 19.58 6.07
N PHE A 237 -2.94 19.74 6.19
CA PHE A 237 -3.69 19.09 7.26
C PHE A 237 -3.87 17.57 7.07
N PHE A 238 -4.28 17.10 5.89
CA PHE A 238 -4.48 15.67 5.61
C PHE A 238 -3.22 14.85 5.79
N ARG A 239 -2.05 15.45 5.56
CA ARG A 239 -0.76 14.78 5.83
C ARG A 239 -0.64 14.44 7.31
N MET A 240 -0.85 15.41 8.20
CA MET A 240 -0.79 15.21 9.66
C MET A 240 -1.83 14.18 10.11
N TYR A 241 -3.05 14.28 9.58
CA TYR A 241 -4.13 13.37 9.91
C TYR A 241 -3.80 11.91 9.53
N LYS A 242 -3.36 11.69 8.29
CA LYS A 242 -2.96 10.37 7.79
C LYS A 242 -1.74 9.81 8.51
N ASP A 243 -0.80 10.66 8.90
CA ASP A 243 0.39 10.23 9.64
C ASP A 243 0.05 9.75 11.05
N SER A 244 -0.86 10.41 11.75
CA SER A 244 -1.40 9.93 13.03
C SER A 244 -2.06 8.56 12.89
N PHE A 245 -2.89 8.37 11.85
CA PHE A 245 -3.52 7.08 11.57
C PHE A 245 -2.49 5.97 11.26
N ARG A 246 -1.50 6.26 10.40
CA ARG A 246 -0.40 5.32 10.08
C ARG A 246 0.40 4.91 11.30
N LYS A 247 0.70 5.84 12.22
CA LYS A 247 1.45 5.53 13.44
C LYS A 247 0.65 4.63 14.38
N ILE A 248 -0.65 4.88 14.59
CA ILE A 248 -1.51 4.02 15.41
C ILE A 248 -1.60 2.61 14.81
N SER A 249 -1.88 2.50 13.50
CA SER A 249 -1.92 1.21 12.80
C SER A 249 -0.58 0.47 12.91
N SER A 250 0.54 1.20 12.81
CA SER A 250 1.88 0.61 12.96
C SER A 250 2.11 0.09 14.36
N PHE A 251 1.73 0.85 15.39
CA PHE A 251 1.84 0.46 16.78
C PHE A 251 1.08 -0.83 17.06
N ILE A 252 -0.20 -0.92 16.63
CA ILE A 252 -1.04 -2.11 16.78
C ILE A 252 -0.34 -3.35 16.24
N ILE A 253 0.24 -3.25 15.04
CA ILE A 253 0.86 -4.39 14.36
C ILE A 253 2.23 -4.73 14.95
N VAL A 254 3.08 -3.75 15.24
CA VAL A 254 4.41 -3.97 15.83
C VAL A 254 4.30 -4.65 17.19
N HIS A 255 3.33 -4.23 18.01
CA HIS A 255 3.09 -4.83 19.33
C HIS A 255 2.21 -6.08 19.28
N SER A 256 1.82 -6.56 18.09
CA SER A 256 0.97 -7.74 17.91
C SER A 256 -0.30 -7.69 18.76
N LEU A 257 -0.90 -6.50 18.88
CA LEU A 257 -2.16 -6.35 19.61
C LEU A 257 -3.25 -7.16 18.90
N PRO A 258 -4.20 -7.75 19.64
CA PRO A 258 -5.26 -8.60 19.08
C PRO A 258 -6.37 -7.77 18.42
N LEU A 259 -5.99 -6.79 17.60
CA LEU A 259 -6.87 -5.91 16.85
C LEU A 259 -6.56 -6.06 15.35
N GLN A 260 -7.61 -6.12 14.54
CA GLN A 260 -7.49 -6.13 13.09
C GLN A 260 -7.73 -4.70 12.58
N VAL A 261 -6.69 -4.01 12.13
CA VAL A 261 -6.77 -2.57 11.79
C VAL A 261 -7.70 -2.29 10.63
N HIS A 262 -7.94 -3.30 9.78
CA HIS A 262 -8.84 -3.22 8.64
C HIS A 262 -10.30 -3.52 8.98
N HIS A 263 -10.62 -3.91 10.22
CA HIS A 263 -12.01 -4.12 10.62
C HIS A 263 -12.73 -2.79 10.80
N ARG A 264 -13.97 -2.72 10.32
CA ARG A 264 -14.82 -1.51 10.34
C ARG A 264 -14.85 -0.82 11.70
N ASP A 265 -15.17 -1.53 12.77
CA ASP A 265 -15.27 -0.92 14.11
C ASP A 265 -13.93 -0.39 14.63
N VAL A 266 -12.81 -1.02 14.26
CA VAL A 266 -11.48 -0.54 14.63
C VAL A 266 -11.17 0.75 13.87
N ILE A 267 -11.48 0.79 12.57
CA ILE A 267 -11.36 1.98 11.73
C ILE A 267 -12.18 3.14 12.31
N LEU A 268 -13.45 2.92 12.62
CA LEU A 268 -14.33 3.95 13.16
C LEU A 268 -13.82 4.46 14.52
N LYS A 269 -13.40 3.56 15.42
CA LYS A 269 -12.79 3.96 16.70
C LYS A 269 -11.52 4.77 16.53
N MET A 270 -10.67 4.41 15.56
CA MET A 270 -9.46 5.17 15.24
C MET A 270 -9.79 6.56 14.69
N HIS A 271 -10.74 6.67 13.76
CA HIS A 271 -11.17 7.97 13.23
C HIS A 271 -11.75 8.85 14.32
N SER A 272 -12.66 8.32 15.14
CA SER A 272 -13.26 9.05 16.26
C SER A 272 -12.20 9.60 17.21
N LEU A 273 -11.24 8.76 17.61
CA LEU A 273 -10.15 9.15 18.50
C LEU A 273 -9.27 10.23 17.88
N VAL A 274 -8.77 10.02 16.65
CA VAL A 274 -7.84 10.97 16.01
C VAL A 274 -8.55 12.29 15.70
N TYR A 275 -9.81 12.24 15.26
CA TYR A 275 -10.59 13.44 14.98
C TYR A 275 -10.82 14.27 16.25
N GLN A 276 -11.21 13.61 17.34
CA GLN A 276 -11.36 14.27 18.65
C GLN A 276 -10.04 14.87 19.14
N GLN A 277 -8.90 14.19 18.91
CA GLN A 277 -7.60 14.75 19.25
C GLN A 277 -7.32 16.02 18.46
N LEU A 278 -7.53 16.02 17.14
CA LEU A 278 -7.27 17.16 16.27
C LEU A 278 -8.15 18.38 16.59
N GLN A 279 -9.35 18.15 17.12
CA GLN A 279 -10.24 19.21 17.60
C GLN A 279 -9.77 19.87 18.91
N SER A 280 -8.73 19.37 19.56
CA SER A 280 -8.17 20.03 20.74
C SER A 280 -7.59 21.40 20.39
N LEU A 281 -7.81 22.40 21.26
CA LEU A 281 -7.22 23.74 21.16
C LEU A 281 -5.71 23.72 20.90
N ARG A 282 -5.00 22.70 21.41
CA ARG A 282 -3.55 22.50 21.19
C ARG A 282 -3.15 22.42 19.71
N PHE A 283 -4.03 21.93 18.85
CA PHE A 283 -3.78 21.81 17.42
C PHE A 283 -4.55 22.85 16.60
N GLY A 284 -5.19 23.84 17.24
CA GLY A 284 -5.90 24.91 16.54
C GLY A 284 -5.00 25.69 15.59
N ASP A 285 -3.75 25.94 16.00
CA ASP A 285 -2.75 26.65 15.20
C ASP A 285 -2.30 25.87 13.97
N LEU A 286 -2.47 24.54 13.94
CA LEU A 286 -2.23 23.75 12.73
C LEU A 286 -3.17 24.16 11.59
N VAL A 287 -4.43 24.47 11.93
CA VAL A 287 -5.41 24.96 10.96
C VAL A 287 -5.01 26.36 10.51
N ASN A 288 -4.71 27.27 11.43
CA ASN A 288 -4.27 28.63 11.10
C ASN A 288 -3.04 28.62 10.17
N GLN A 289 -2.06 27.76 10.47
CA GLN A 289 -0.87 27.61 9.63
C GLN A 289 -1.19 27.05 8.24
N ALA A 290 -2.17 26.15 8.11
CA ALA A 290 -2.59 25.65 6.81
C ALA A 290 -3.16 26.79 5.93
N TRP A 291 -3.95 27.69 6.52
CA TRP A 291 -4.50 28.86 5.82
C TRP A 291 -3.41 29.87 5.44
N HIS A 292 -2.44 30.12 6.33
CA HIS A 292 -1.29 30.97 6.05
C HIS A 292 -0.43 30.43 4.89
N LEU A 293 -0.15 29.12 4.89
CA LEU A 293 0.65 28.49 3.82
C LEU A 293 -0.01 28.53 2.43
N CYS A 294 -1.33 28.72 2.38
CA CYS A 294 -2.10 28.93 1.16
C CYS A 294 -2.17 30.41 0.74
N GLY A 295 -1.65 31.34 1.56
CA GLY A 295 -1.65 32.78 1.30
C GLY A 295 -2.95 33.51 1.68
N TYR A 296 -3.89 32.83 2.33
CA TYR A 296 -5.18 33.41 2.71
C TYR A 296 -5.10 34.33 3.93
N THR A 297 -4.11 34.12 4.80
CA THR A 297 -3.86 34.95 5.99
C THR A 297 -2.38 35.35 6.06
N ASP A 298 -2.11 36.52 6.64
CA ASP A 298 -0.74 37.07 6.67
C ASP A 298 0.08 36.53 7.84
N GLU A 299 -0.58 36.20 8.95
CA GLU A 299 0.07 35.69 10.16
C GLU A 299 0.48 34.21 10.01
N SER A 300 1.74 33.92 10.35
CA SER A 300 2.24 32.56 10.50
C SER A 300 2.09 32.11 11.95
N PHE A 301 1.80 30.83 12.13
CA PHE A 301 1.57 30.20 13.43
C PHE A 301 2.53 29.05 13.66
N ASP A 302 3.18 29.05 14.81
CA ASP A 302 3.89 27.87 15.29
C ASP A 302 2.86 26.86 15.78
N TYR A 303 2.92 25.64 15.24
CA TYR A 303 1.96 24.59 15.58
C TYR A 303 2.65 23.36 16.15
N VAL A 304 1.94 22.67 17.04
CA VAL A 304 2.37 21.37 17.56
C VAL A 304 2.03 20.29 16.56
N ASN A 305 3.03 19.53 16.11
CA ASN A 305 2.80 18.36 15.25
C ASN A 305 2.02 17.29 16.05
N PRO A 306 0.76 16.96 15.68
CA PRO A 306 -0.05 15.99 16.42
C PRO A 306 0.61 14.62 16.50
N THR A 307 1.34 14.27 15.45
CA THR A 307 1.99 12.97 15.35
C THR A 307 3.24 12.88 16.24
N GLU A 308 3.95 13.98 16.51
CA GLU A 308 5.08 14.02 17.43
C GLU A 308 4.62 14.06 18.89
N PHE A 309 3.54 14.80 19.16
CA PHE A 309 2.99 14.95 20.50
C PHE A 309 2.23 13.72 20.98
N SER A 310 1.25 13.24 20.19
CA SER A 310 0.34 12.17 20.61
C SER A 310 1.00 10.78 20.62
N LEU A 311 2.15 10.60 19.95
CA LEU A 311 2.75 9.28 19.68
C LEU A 311 4.29 9.35 19.84
N ASN A 312 4.74 9.70 21.05
CA ASN A 312 6.16 9.77 21.40
C ASN A 312 6.71 8.38 21.80
N SER A 313 8.02 8.32 22.08
CA SER A 313 8.74 7.07 22.41
C SER A 313 8.27 6.34 23.68
N VAL A 314 7.31 6.91 24.43
CA VAL A 314 6.90 6.43 25.75
C VAL A 314 5.43 5.94 25.78
N GLY A 315 4.61 6.25 24.77
CA GLY A 315 3.22 5.78 24.68
C GLY A 315 2.31 6.62 23.78
N LEU A 316 1.00 6.31 23.78
CA LEU A 316 -0.04 7.16 23.17
C LEU A 316 -0.51 8.18 24.21
N VAL A 317 -0.36 9.47 23.89
CA VAL A 317 -0.92 10.58 24.67
C VAL A 317 -2.28 10.94 24.07
N ILE A 318 -3.34 10.88 24.89
CA ILE A 318 -4.68 11.32 24.51
C ILE A 318 -4.94 12.67 25.18
N VAL A 319 -5.23 13.69 24.37
CA VAL A 319 -5.66 15.00 24.87
C VAL A 319 -7.16 14.97 25.08
N THR A 320 -7.62 15.23 26.31
CA THR A 320 -9.05 15.39 26.61
C THR A 320 -9.43 16.86 26.48
N MET A 321 -10.63 17.15 25.94
CA MET A 321 -11.07 18.52 25.66
C MET A 321 -11.23 19.43 26.90
N LYS A 322 -11.11 18.90 28.13
CA LYS A 322 -11.40 19.65 29.36
C LYS A 322 -10.20 20.35 30.02
N THR A 323 -8.95 20.06 29.63
CA THR A 323 -7.78 20.67 30.30
C THR A 323 -6.64 20.92 29.32
N ALA A 324 -6.33 22.19 29.06
CA ALA A 324 -5.25 22.63 28.18
C ALA A 324 -3.83 22.25 28.68
N THR A 325 -3.70 21.78 29.92
CA THR A 325 -2.42 21.79 30.66
C THR A 325 -1.87 20.43 31.12
N THR A 326 -2.60 19.32 31.01
CA THR A 326 -2.09 18.00 31.49
C THR A 326 -2.27 16.90 30.46
N GLY A 327 -1.16 16.48 29.83
CA GLY A 327 -1.11 15.24 29.04
C GLY A 327 -0.92 14.04 29.97
N PHE A 328 -1.79 13.03 29.89
CA PHE A 328 -1.56 11.76 30.56
C PHE A 328 -0.56 10.93 29.75
N CYS A 329 0.65 10.75 30.29
CA CYS A 329 1.65 9.86 29.71
C CYS A 329 1.31 8.42 30.11
N LEU A 330 0.59 7.70 29.24
CA LEU A 330 0.26 6.31 29.47
C LEU A 330 1.45 5.44 29.04
N SER A 331 2.26 5.01 30.01
CA SER A 331 3.30 3.98 29.84
C SER A 331 2.69 2.63 29.42
N ALA A 332 3.44 1.52 29.33
CA ALA A 332 2.99 0.20 28.84
C ALA A 332 1.63 -0.34 29.36
N ALA A 333 1.07 0.23 30.43
CA ALA A 333 -0.32 0.06 30.87
C ALA A 333 -1.38 0.67 29.91
N GLY A 334 -1.02 1.67 29.10
CA GLY A 334 -1.84 2.34 28.09
C GLY A 334 -2.29 1.43 26.94
N ALA A 335 -1.54 0.37 26.64
CA ALA A 335 -1.98 -0.66 25.69
C ALA A 335 -3.20 -1.43 26.22
N LYS A 336 -3.35 -1.57 27.55
CA LYS A 336 -4.57 -2.12 28.18
C LYS A 336 -5.72 -1.13 28.16
N LEU A 337 -5.47 0.19 28.12
CA LEU A 337 -6.50 1.24 28.07
C LEU A 337 -6.98 1.51 26.63
N LEU A 338 -6.09 1.45 25.63
CA LEU A 338 -6.48 1.39 24.22
C LEU A 338 -7.30 0.14 23.94
N SER A 339 -6.89 -1.00 24.53
CA SER A 339 -7.75 -2.18 24.61
C SER A 339 -9.05 -1.86 25.35
N ALA A 340 -9.06 -1.31 26.56
CA ALA A 340 -10.29 -1.09 27.34
C ALA A 340 -11.31 -0.16 26.66
N SER A 341 -10.89 0.97 26.10
CA SER A 341 -11.76 1.90 25.34
C SER A 341 -12.23 1.33 24.00
N ILE A 342 -11.46 0.42 23.38
CA ILE A 342 -11.86 -0.28 22.15
C ILE A 342 -12.66 -1.57 22.43
N THR A 343 -12.60 -2.12 23.65
CA THR A 343 -13.14 -3.44 24.01
C THR A 343 -14.33 -3.36 24.97
N SER A 344 -15.13 -2.30 24.96
CA SER A 344 -16.39 -2.27 25.72
C SER A 344 -17.50 -3.08 25.03
N THR A 345 -17.27 -4.38 24.81
CA THR A 345 -18.33 -5.38 24.59
C THR A 345 -17.82 -6.80 24.96
N ILE A 346 -18.29 -7.27 26.12
CA ILE A 346 -18.36 -8.67 26.61
C ILE A 346 -17.02 -9.42 26.79
N LYS A 347 -16.28 -9.08 27.85
CA LYS A 347 -15.45 -10.07 28.57
C LYS A 347 -15.91 -10.13 30.03
N THR A 348 -16.17 -11.35 30.51
CA THR A 348 -16.47 -11.65 31.92
C THR A 348 -15.39 -11.03 32.80
N SER A 349 -15.78 -10.26 33.83
CA SER A 349 -14.84 -9.47 34.65
C SER A 349 -13.79 -10.35 35.32
N SER A 350 -12.59 -9.82 35.55
CA SER A 350 -11.51 -10.54 36.25
C SER A 350 -11.93 -11.02 37.65
N GLU A 351 -12.81 -10.25 38.31
CA GLU A 351 -13.40 -10.57 39.61
C GLU A 351 -14.33 -11.79 39.52
N THR A 352 -15.17 -11.85 38.47
CA THR A 352 -16.02 -13.02 38.22
C THR A 352 -15.18 -14.27 37.94
N VAL A 353 -14.06 -14.14 37.21
CA VAL A 353 -13.12 -15.26 36.97
C VAL A 353 -12.47 -15.73 38.26
N ALA A 354 -12.00 -14.81 39.10
CA ALA A 354 -11.39 -15.14 40.39
C ALA A 354 -12.39 -15.82 41.34
N ALA A 355 -13.61 -15.31 41.43
CA ALA A 355 -14.69 -15.91 42.22
C ALA A 355 -15.01 -17.34 41.76
N ILE A 356 -15.07 -17.59 40.44
CA ILE A 356 -15.30 -18.93 39.88
C ILE A 356 -14.19 -19.91 40.25
N LEU A 357 -12.92 -19.49 40.13
CA LEU A 357 -11.77 -20.36 40.46
C LEU A 357 -11.69 -20.65 41.97
N ALA A 358 -12.02 -19.68 42.82
CA ALA A 358 -12.03 -19.86 44.27
C ALA A 358 -13.14 -20.81 44.72
N THR A 359 -14.36 -20.66 44.18
CA THR A 359 -15.50 -21.53 44.51
C THR A 359 -15.32 -22.94 43.96
N ALA A 360 -14.70 -23.10 42.79
CA ALA A 360 -14.42 -24.41 42.20
C ALA A 360 -13.45 -25.29 43.01
N ARG A 361 -12.63 -24.70 43.89
CA ARG A 361 -11.76 -25.45 44.81
C ARG A 361 -12.55 -26.09 45.97
N LYS A 362 -13.75 -25.56 46.27
CA LYS A 362 -14.60 -26.00 47.38
C LYS A 362 -15.78 -26.85 46.92
N VAL A 363 -16.24 -26.65 45.69
CA VAL A 363 -17.46 -27.24 45.15
C VAL A 363 -17.19 -27.91 43.80
N GLY A 364 -17.48 -29.21 43.67
CA GLY A 364 -17.18 -29.98 42.46
C GLY A 364 -18.21 -29.88 41.32
N SER A 365 -19.40 -29.33 41.57
CA SER A 365 -20.48 -29.25 40.57
C SER A 365 -20.51 -27.90 39.85
N LEU A 366 -20.36 -27.91 38.52
CA LEU A 366 -20.38 -26.71 37.67
C LEU A 366 -21.67 -25.89 37.80
N LYS A 367 -22.83 -26.54 37.97
CA LYS A 367 -24.11 -25.84 38.19
C LYS A 367 -24.15 -25.17 39.57
N LYS A 368 -23.57 -25.81 40.58
CA LYS A 368 -23.56 -25.29 41.95
C LYS A 368 -22.58 -24.11 42.10
N ILE A 369 -21.40 -24.18 41.46
CA ILE A 369 -20.46 -23.06 41.35
C ILE A 369 -21.12 -21.84 40.69
N ALA A 370 -21.85 -22.04 39.58
CA ALA A 370 -22.55 -20.94 38.90
C ALA A 370 -23.57 -20.25 39.82
N ARG A 371 -24.36 -21.01 40.60
CA ARG A 371 -25.33 -20.46 41.54
C ARG A 371 -24.66 -19.71 42.70
N GLU A 372 -23.63 -20.28 43.31
CA GLU A 372 -22.94 -19.67 44.45
C GLU A 372 -22.20 -18.39 44.06
N VAL A 373 -21.53 -18.39 42.90
CA VAL A 373 -20.85 -17.18 42.39
C VAL A 373 -21.87 -16.08 42.02
N THR A 374 -23.03 -16.47 41.49
CA THR A 374 -24.13 -15.52 41.22
C THR A 374 -24.73 -14.98 42.51
N ALA A 375 -24.86 -15.82 43.55
CA ALA A 375 -25.33 -15.39 44.88
C ALA A 375 -24.33 -14.44 45.58
N MET A 376 -23.03 -14.52 45.25
CA MET A 376 -22.00 -13.56 45.69
C MET A 376 -22.02 -12.24 44.91
N GLY A 377 -22.97 -12.05 43.99
CA GLY A 377 -23.12 -10.83 43.20
C GLY A 377 -22.36 -10.81 41.86
N TYR A 378 -21.70 -11.91 41.47
CA TYR A 378 -20.94 -11.98 40.22
C TYR A 378 -21.69 -12.74 39.13
N PRO A 379 -21.90 -12.17 37.92
CA PRO A 379 -22.70 -12.81 36.87
C PRO A 379 -22.02 -14.07 36.29
N ALA A 380 -22.45 -15.26 36.72
CA ALA A 380 -21.86 -16.54 36.32
C ALA A 380 -22.89 -17.55 35.80
N SER A 381 -22.92 -17.75 34.47
CA SER A 381 -23.69 -18.84 33.86
C SER A 381 -22.89 -20.16 33.85
N TYR A 382 -23.59 -21.30 33.78
CA TYR A 382 -22.97 -22.62 33.66
C TYR A 382 -21.92 -22.69 32.53
N GLY A 383 -22.24 -22.13 31.36
CA GLY A 383 -21.33 -22.09 30.21
C GLY A 383 -20.07 -21.25 30.47
N THR A 384 -20.18 -20.22 31.31
CA THR A 384 -19.05 -19.36 31.71
C THR A 384 -18.13 -20.10 32.67
N VAL A 385 -18.68 -20.74 33.70
CA VAL A 385 -17.93 -21.57 34.66
C VAL A 385 -17.18 -22.70 33.94
N ARG A 386 -17.85 -23.45 33.06
CA ARG A 386 -17.25 -24.57 32.32
C ARG A 386 -16.06 -24.14 31.46
N ARG A 387 -16.17 -22.98 30.79
CA ARG A 387 -15.13 -22.45 29.90
C ARG A 387 -13.89 -21.98 30.68
N ILE A 388 -14.08 -21.36 31.83
CA ILE A 388 -12.98 -20.87 32.69
C ILE A 388 -12.19 -22.04 33.28
N LEU A 389 -12.89 -23.02 33.86
CA LEU A 389 -12.22 -24.18 34.50
C LEU A 389 -11.51 -25.10 33.49
N ARG A 390 -11.98 -25.15 32.23
CA ARG A 390 -11.27 -25.88 31.18
C ARG A 390 -9.94 -25.22 30.82
N LYS A 391 -9.91 -23.88 30.70
CA LYS A 391 -8.68 -23.13 30.45
C LYS A 391 -7.65 -23.27 31.58
N ASP A 392 -8.12 -23.29 32.82
CA ASP A 392 -7.26 -23.45 34.00
C ASP A 392 -6.60 -24.84 34.05
N LYS A 393 -7.35 -25.90 33.67
CA LYS A 393 -6.79 -27.27 33.51
C LYS A 393 -5.74 -27.37 32.41
N ASP A 394 -5.89 -26.63 31.31
CA ASP A 394 -4.92 -26.63 30.21
C ASP A 394 -3.63 -25.86 30.58
N THR A 395 -3.70 -24.91 31.52
CA THR A 395 -2.53 -24.14 31.99
C THR A 395 -1.74 -24.87 33.09
N THR A 396 -2.41 -25.65 33.94
CA THR A 396 -1.75 -26.46 34.99
C THR A 396 -1.03 -27.72 34.47
N LYS A 397 -1.34 -28.20 33.25
CA LYS A 397 -0.71 -29.40 32.66
C LYS A 397 0.61 -29.16 31.89
N GLY A 398 1.20 -27.97 31.95
CA GLY A 398 2.61 -27.73 31.60
C GLY A 398 3.11 -28.37 30.28
N VAL A 399 2.50 -28.07 29.13
CA VAL A 399 3.06 -28.51 27.83
C VAL A 399 4.21 -27.58 27.42
N GLN A 400 5.43 -27.91 27.84
CA GLN A 400 6.66 -27.30 27.31
C GLN A 400 6.88 -27.71 25.85
N LYS A 401 7.03 -26.74 24.94
CA LYS A 401 7.57 -26.99 23.59
C LYS A 401 9.08 -27.22 23.70
N LYS A 402 9.56 -28.39 23.24
CA LYS A 402 11.00 -28.67 23.12
C LYS A 402 11.68 -27.69 22.14
N PRO A 403 12.96 -27.33 22.36
CA PRO A 403 13.75 -26.56 21.41
C PRO A 403 13.89 -27.29 20.07
N LYS A 404 13.98 -26.55 18.96
CA LYS A 404 14.24 -27.11 17.63
C LYS A 404 15.73 -27.46 17.50
N GLU A 405 16.03 -28.74 17.36
CA GLU A 405 17.32 -29.19 16.82
C GLU A 405 17.38 -28.97 15.31
N ILE A 406 18.56 -28.59 14.83
CA ILE A 406 18.87 -28.45 13.39
C ILE A 406 19.13 -29.87 12.84
N PRO A 407 18.48 -30.30 11.75
CA PRO A 407 18.67 -31.66 11.25
C PRO A 407 20.03 -31.84 10.57
N PRO A 408 20.66 -33.03 10.66
CA PRO A 408 21.89 -33.33 9.95
C PRO A 408 21.67 -33.36 8.42
N GLN A 409 22.66 -32.85 7.70
CA GLN A 409 22.61 -32.48 6.28
C GLN A 409 22.53 -33.64 5.27
N ASN A 410 22.23 -34.87 5.68
CA ASN A 410 22.12 -36.00 4.77
C ASN A 410 21.04 -36.98 5.22
N THR A 411 19.80 -36.80 4.74
CA THR A 411 18.79 -37.88 4.81
C THR A 411 18.07 -38.07 3.48
N ARG A 412 17.86 -39.35 3.16
CA ARG A 412 17.22 -39.88 1.94
C ARG A 412 15.77 -39.36 1.77
N PRO A 413 15.18 -39.44 0.55
CA PRO A 413 13.90 -38.80 0.23
C PRO A 413 12.78 -39.29 1.15
N GLN A 414 12.18 -38.37 1.93
CA GLN A 414 11.10 -38.70 2.85
C GLN A 414 9.73 -38.74 2.17
N HIS A 415 9.02 -39.82 2.47
CA HIS A 415 7.66 -40.16 2.08
C HIS A 415 6.60 -39.12 2.57
N ILE A 416 5.78 -38.62 1.63
CA ILE A 416 4.39 -38.08 1.65
C ILE A 416 3.80 -37.28 2.85
N LYS A 417 4.26 -37.41 4.11
CA LYS A 417 3.66 -36.76 5.31
C LYS A 417 3.80 -35.22 5.38
N SER A 418 4.73 -34.60 4.64
CA SER A 418 4.94 -33.14 4.71
C SER A 418 3.93 -32.32 3.90
N ILE A 419 3.33 -32.93 2.88
CA ILE A 419 2.32 -32.27 2.05
C ILE A 419 0.98 -32.25 2.77
N GLU A 420 0.59 -33.34 3.43
CA GLU A 420 -0.64 -33.40 4.24
C GLU A 420 -0.69 -32.26 5.26
N LYS A 421 0.37 -32.06 6.06
CA LYS A 421 0.44 -30.94 7.02
C LYS A 421 0.33 -29.55 6.38
N LYS A 422 0.81 -29.37 5.15
CA LYS A 422 0.69 -28.09 4.42
C LYS A 422 -0.70 -27.91 3.82
N VAL A 423 -1.31 -28.99 3.33
CA VAL A 423 -2.70 -29.04 2.86
C VAL A 423 -3.66 -28.69 3.99
N PHE A 424 -3.55 -29.33 5.16
CA PHE A 424 -4.37 -28.99 6.34
C PHE A 424 -4.21 -27.52 6.75
N LYS A 425 -2.98 -27.00 6.71
CA LYS A 425 -2.71 -25.59 7.02
C LYS A 425 -3.26 -24.59 5.99
N ASP A 426 -3.49 -25.02 4.75
CA ASP A 426 -4.13 -24.20 3.71
C ASP A 426 -5.66 -24.33 3.74
N ILE A 427 -6.20 -25.47 4.18
CA ILE A 427 -7.65 -25.70 4.42
C ILE A 427 -8.14 -24.88 5.62
N ASP A 428 -7.32 -24.76 6.68
CA ASP A 428 -7.67 -24.03 7.90
C ASP A 428 -7.57 -22.50 7.77
N LYS A 429 -7.38 -21.97 6.55
CA LYS A 429 -7.34 -20.52 6.30
C LYS A 429 -8.75 -19.94 6.22
N PRO A 430 -8.94 -18.65 6.57
CA PRO A 430 -10.27 -18.01 6.54
C PRO A 430 -10.93 -17.97 5.15
N ASN A 431 -10.13 -18.10 4.07
CA ASN A 431 -10.61 -18.23 2.70
C ASN A 431 -9.70 -19.24 1.97
N PRO A 432 -9.94 -20.55 2.14
CA PRO A 432 -9.03 -21.58 1.64
C PRO A 432 -9.05 -21.58 0.10
N PRO A 433 -7.90 -21.81 -0.57
CA PRO A 433 -7.88 -21.94 -2.01
C PRO A 433 -8.84 -23.06 -2.42
N SER A 434 -9.51 -22.94 -3.57
CA SER A 434 -10.43 -24.01 -4.01
C SER A 434 -9.70 -25.35 -4.09
N GLN A 435 -10.42 -26.47 -3.93
CA GLN A 435 -9.82 -27.81 -4.07
C GLN A 435 -8.98 -27.94 -5.34
N ARG A 436 -9.43 -27.34 -6.45
CA ARG A 436 -8.71 -27.32 -7.73
C ARG A 436 -7.40 -26.51 -7.66
N GLN A 437 -7.38 -25.37 -6.97
CA GLN A 437 -6.18 -24.55 -6.76
C GLN A 437 -5.19 -25.22 -5.81
N MET A 438 -5.68 -25.81 -4.71
CA MET A 438 -4.84 -26.59 -3.78
C MET A 438 -4.24 -27.81 -4.47
N ALA A 439 -5.06 -28.58 -5.18
CA ALA A 439 -4.59 -29.74 -5.95
C ALA A 439 -3.50 -29.32 -6.97
N LYS A 440 -3.68 -28.19 -7.67
CA LYS A 440 -2.67 -27.68 -8.62
C LYS A 440 -1.37 -27.25 -7.92
N LYS A 441 -1.46 -26.51 -6.82
CA LYS A 441 -0.31 -26.02 -6.03
C LYS A 441 0.52 -27.16 -5.44
N TYR A 442 -0.14 -28.13 -4.81
CA TYR A 442 0.55 -29.25 -4.17
C TYR A 442 1.02 -30.30 -5.17
N LYS A 443 0.32 -30.48 -6.30
CA LYS A 443 0.80 -31.26 -7.44
C LYS A 443 2.08 -30.69 -8.04
N GLN A 444 2.17 -29.36 -8.21
CA GLN A 444 3.39 -28.69 -8.68
C GLN A 444 4.55 -28.81 -7.67
N ALA A 445 4.28 -28.62 -6.38
CA ALA A 445 5.29 -28.75 -5.33
C ALA A 445 5.82 -30.19 -5.23
N GLN A 446 4.94 -31.20 -5.29
CA GLN A 446 5.33 -32.62 -5.32
C GLN A 446 6.11 -32.96 -6.59
N GLN A 447 5.71 -32.42 -7.75
CA GLN A 447 6.47 -32.57 -9.00
C GLN A 447 7.89 -32.02 -8.87
N ARG A 448 8.07 -30.83 -8.27
CA ARG A 448 9.42 -30.24 -8.04
C ARG A 448 10.24 -31.07 -7.06
N LEU A 449 9.63 -31.60 -5.99
CA LEU A 449 10.31 -32.48 -5.03
C LEU A 449 10.71 -33.82 -5.64
N ASN A 450 9.92 -34.36 -6.56
CA ASN A 450 10.23 -35.62 -7.24
C ASN A 450 11.30 -35.45 -8.32
N ARG A 451 11.21 -34.36 -9.11
CA ARG A 451 12.08 -34.12 -10.27
C ARG A 451 13.40 -33.45 -9.92
N GLY A 452 13.39 -32.52 -8.96
CA GLY A 452 14.57 -31.76 -8.55
C GLY A 452 15.77 -32.64 -8.22
N PRO A 453 15.65 -33.66 -7.36
CA PRO A 453 16.75 -34.59 -7.06
C PRO A 453 17.22 -35.40 -8.27
N ASN A 454 16.33 -35.75 -9.20
CA ASN A 454 16.68 -36.50 -10.42
C ASN A 454 17.43 -35.62 -11.42
N PHE A 455 16.98 -34.38 -11.61
CA PHE A 455 17.70 -33.39 -12.41
C PHE A 455 19.08 -33.07 -11.81
N LEU A 456 19.18 -32.91 -10.49
CA LEU A 456 20.48 -32.73 -9.83
C LEU A 456 21.40 -33.95 -9.99
N LYS A 457 20.86 -35.18 -9.95
CA LYS A 457 21.62 -36.40 -10.28
C LYS A 457 22.09 -36.39 -11.74
N TYR A 458 21.28 -35.90 -12.66
CA TYR A 458 21.61 -35.80 -14.08
C TYR A 458 22.78 -34.85 -14.34
N LEU A 459 22.85 -33.76 -13.58
CA LEU A 459 23.90 -32.73 -13.68
C LEU A 459 25.24 -33.12 -13.03
N LYS A 460 25.34 -34.27 -12.34
CA LYS A 460 26.55 -34.70 -11.63
C LYS A 460 27.77 -34.83 -12.54
N GLY A 461 28.95 -34.61 -11.95
CA GLY A 461 30.24 -34.67 -12.65
C GLY A 461 30.40 -33.49 -13.60
N GLU A 462 30.85 -33.75 -14.82
CA GLU A 462 31.02 -32.71 -15.85
C GLU A 462 29.84 -32.61 -16.83
N LYS A 463 28.75 -33.35 -16.60
CA LYS A 463 27.59 -33.41 -17.51
C LYS A 463 26.88 -32.06 -17.67
N TRP A 464 26.90 -31.22 -16.65
CA TRP A 464 26.34 -29.86 -16.70
C TRP A 464 26.99 -28.99 -17.78
N LYS A 465 28.26 -29.26 -18.17
CA LYS A 465 28.96 -28.55 -19.26
C LYS A 465 28.32 -28.78 -20.63
N PHE A 466 27.52 -29.84 -20.77
CA PHE A 466 26.84 -30.24 -22.01
C PHE A 466 25.32 -29.96 -21.99
N ILE A 467 24.82 -29.27 -20.97
CA ILE A 467 23.43 -28.81 -20.96
C ILE A 467 23.33 -27.51 -21.75
N LEU A 468 22.48 -27.50 -22.76
CA LEU A 468 22.05 -26.29 -23.44
C LEU A 468 20.62 -25.98 -23.00
N THR A 469 20.45 -24.94 -22.20
CA THR A 469 19.13 -24.50 -21.76
C THR A 469 18.64 -23.35 -22.64
N ILE A 470 17.40 -23.41 -23.08
CA ILE A 470 16.74 -22.36 -23.87
C ILE A 470 15.52 -21.83 -23.13
N ASP A 471 15.20 -20.55 -23.34
CA ASP A 471 13.99 -19.93 -22.82
C ASP A 471 13.46 -18.87 -23.79
N ASP A 472 12.14 -18.63 -23.70
CA ASP A 472 11.42 -17.67 -24.51
C ASP A 472 11.15 -16.39 -23.71
N PHE A 473 11.48 -15.23 -24.28
CA PHE A 473 11.29 -13.94 -23.62
C PHE A 473 10.87 -12.85 -24.59
N TRP A 474 10.11 -11.88 -24.06
CA TRP A 474 9.72 -10.69 -24.82
C TRP A 474 10.81 -9.63 -24.72
N VAL A 475 11.40 -9.28 -25.86
CA VAL A 475 12.20 -8.07 -26.00
C VAL A 475 11.28 -6.96 -26.47
N TYR A 476 10.95 -6.08 -25.54
CA TYR A 476 10.38 -4.80 -25.91
C TYR A 476 11.54 -3.89 -26.29
N PRO A 477 11.58 -3.36 -27.52
CA PRO A 477 12.49 -2.28 -27.85
C PRO A 477 11.95 -1.01 -27.17
N THR A 478 12.00 -1.01 -25.83
CA THR A 478 11.94 0.24 -25.08
C THR A 478 13.05 1.06 -25.66
N TYR A 479 12.73 2.30 -26.01
CA TYR A 479 13.67 3.16 -26.70
C TYR A 479 13.84 2.76 -28.21
N VAL A 480 12.84 3.03 -29.08
CA VAL A 480 13.06 3.47 -30.49
C VAL A 480 12.19 4.68 -30.91
N ASN A 481 12.83 5.73 -31.45
CA ASN A 481 12.38 7.05 -31.98
C ASN A 481 11.58 8.07 -31.11
N GLY A 482 12.27 9.12 -30.60
CA GLY A 482 11.67 10.36 -30.05
C GLY A 482 12.68 11.32 -29.38
N GLN A 483 12.45 12.65 -29.44
CA GLN A 483 13.18 13.72 -28.70
C GLN A 483 12.39 14.10 -27.43
N ARG A 484 13.03 14.20 -26.25
CA ARG A 484 12.39 14.61 -24.99
C ARG A 484 13.17 15.71 -24.28
N LYS A 485 12.54 16.80 -23.87
CA LYS A 485 13.17 17.76 -22.96
C LYS A 485 13.40 17.13 -21.58
N VAL A 486 14.60 17.27 -21.03
CA VAL A 486 14.94 16.79 -19.69
C VAL A 486 15.17 17.97 -18.78
N TYR A 487 14.26 18.10 -17.81
CA TYR A 487 14.25 19.21 -16.87
C TYR A 487 15.16 18.89 -15.68
N TYR A 488 16.16 19.75 -15.48
CA TYR A 488 16.97 19.80 -14.27
C TYR A 488 16.85 21.19 -13.69
N LYS A 489 16.55 21.28 -12.40
CA LYS A 489 16.55 22.52 -11.65
C LYS A 489 17.88 22.60 -10.91
N PHE A 490 18.70 23.59 -11.25
CA PHE A 490 19.90 23.92 -10.47
C PHE A 490 19.51 24.93 -9.39
N ARG A 491 20.05 24.77 -8.18
CA ARG A 491 19.75 25.69 -7.08
C ARG A 491 20.31 27.08 -7.45
N GLY A 492 19.44 28.11 -7.44
CA GLY A 492 19.83 29.51 -7.68
C GLY A 492 20.15 29.89 -9.13
N ARG A 493 19.77 29.09 -10.14
CA ARG A 493 19.94 29.45 -11.57
C ARG A 493 18.65 29.26 -12.35
N GLU A 494 18.45 30.08 -13.37
CA GLU A 494 17.36 29.90 -14.34
C GLU A 494 17.50 28.58 -15.10
N ASN A 495 16.37 27.95 -15.38
CA ASN A 495 16.34 26.71 -16.16
C ASN A 495 16.64 27.03 -17.62
N CYS A 496 17.68 26.41 -18.16
CA CYS A 496 17.99 26.54 -19.58
C CYS A 496 16.92 25.81 -20.43
N LYS A 497 16.43 26.50 -21.48
CA LYS A 497 15.23 26.11 -22.26
C LYS A 497 15.44 24.91 -23.20
N GLU A 498 16.69 24.49 -23.42
CA GLU A 498 17.05 23.66 -24.60
C GLU A 498 17.51 22.23 -24.31
N TRP A 499 17.49 21.76 -23.06
CA TRP A 499 18.01 20.43 -22.73
C TRP A 499 17.11 19.33 -23.27
N LYS A 500 17.39 18.83 -24.48
CA LYS A 500 16.70 17.70 -25.12
C LYS A 500 17.56 16.43 -25.01
N LYS A 501 16.98 15.34 -24.50
CA LYS A 501 17.49 13.97 -24.58
C LYS A 501 16.58 13.18 -25.51
N ASN A 502 17.15 12.48 -26.47
CA ASN A 502 16.39 11.53 -27.27
C ASN A 502 15.87 10.39 -26.36
N CYS A 503 14.55 10.25 -26.28
CA CYS A 503 13.85 9.27 -25.48
C CYS A 503 12.61 8.81 -26.24
N GLN A 504 12.36 7.51 -26.22
CA GLN A 504 11.55 6.88 -27.24
C GLN A 504 10.33 6.17 -26.61
N ARG A 505 9.26 6.01 -27.41
CA ARG A 505 7.85 5.78 -27.00
C ARG A 505 7.62 4.76 -25.86
N LYS A 506 6.50 4.95 -25.14
CA LYS A 506 6.11 4.17 -23.94
C LYS A 506 5.57 2.75 -24.20
N HIS A 507 5.10 2.41 -25.42
CA HIS A 507 4.57 1.07 -25.74
C HIS A 507 4.90 0.63 -27.18
N PRO A 508 6.09 0.06 -27.42
CA PRO A 508 6.42 -0.56 -28.70
C PRO A 508 5.83 -1.98 -28.80
N LYS A 509 5.53 -2.44 -30.02
CA LYS A 509 5.23 -3.85 -30.29
C LYS A 509 6.40 -4.71 -29.80
N GLY A 510 6.15 -5.64 -28.88
CA GLY A 510 7.17 -6.56 -28.38
C GLY A 510 7.63 -7.51 -29.48
N ILE A 511 8.91 -7.89 -29.44
CA ILE A 511 9.48 -8.94 -30.27
C ILE A 511 9.67 -10.15 -29.35
N MET A 512 9.10 -11.29 -29.72
CA MET A 512 9.34 -12.52 -28.97
C MET A 512 10.64 -13.15 -29.48
N CYS A 513 11.52 -13.48 -28.55
CA CYS A 513 12.82 -14.06 -28.83
C CYS A 513 12.99 -15.36 -28.05
N CYS A 514 13.71 -16.31 -28.63
CA CYS A 514 14.24 -17.47 -27.93
C CYS A 514 15.76 -17.38 -27.91
N ALA A 515 16.40 -17.66 -26.78
CA ALA A 515 17.85 -17.77 -26.71
C ALA A 515 18.29 -18.88 -25.76
N GLY A 516 19.44 -19.46 -26.06
CA GLY A 516 20.06 -20.50 -25.26
C GLY A 516 21.35 -20.05 -24.61
N ILE A 517 21.64 -20.64 -23.45
CA ILE A 517 22.94 -20.54 -22.79
C ILE A 517 23.46 -21.93 -22.45
N SER A 518 24.76 -22.11 -22.63
CA SER A 518 25.47 -23.28 -22.15
C SER A 518 26.81 -22.86 -21.54
N PHE A 519 27.55 -23.83 -21.00
CA PHE A 519 28.90 -23.61 -20.48
C PHE A 519 29.86 -23.02 -21.53
N ARG A 520 29.66 -23.33 -22.82
CA ARG A 520 30.52 -22.84 -23.93
C ARG A 520 30.06 -21.51 -24.52
N GLY A 521 29.04 -20.89 -23.92
CA GLY A 521 28.56 -19.57 -24.29
C GLY A 521 27.12 -19.57 -24.80
N PRO A 522 26.64 -18.41 -25.27
CA PRO A 522 25.27 -18.24 -25.73
C PRO A 522 25.07 -18.73 -27.16
N THR A 523 23.84 -19.11 -27.48
CA THR A 523 23.38 -19.25 -28.86
C THR A 523 23.12 -17.87 -29.48
N LYS A 524 22.97 -17.82 -30.80
CA LYS A 524 22.27 -16.69 -31.41
C LYS A 524 20.83 -16.59 -30.89
N MET A 525 20.29 -15.38 -30.95
CA MET A 525 18.91 -15.09 -30.59
C MET A 525 18.00 -15.41 -31.78
N PHE A 526 17.01 -16.27 -31.57
CA PHE A 526 16.01 -16.63 -32.57
C PHE A 526 14.83 -15.67 -32.45
N ILE A 527 14.59 -14.87 -33.48
CA ILE A 527 13.48 -13.92 -33.52
C ILE A 527 12.23 -14.65 -34.02
N ILE A 528 11.15 -14.57 -33.26
CA ILE A 528 9.87 -15.20 -33.58
C ILE A 528 8.92 -14.13 -34.13
N PRO A 529 8.34 -14.30 -35.34
CA PRO A 529 7.49 -13.29 -35.98
C PRO A 529 6.30 -12.86 -35.10
N SER A 530 6.04 -11.55 -35.04
CA SER A 530 5.00 -10.94 -34.20
C SER A 530 3.59 -11.16 -34.77
N GLY A 531 2.63 -11.53 -33.91
CA GLY A 531 1.18 -11.48 -34.21
C GLY A 531 0.45 -12.82 -34.23
N ALA A 532 1.15 -13.95 -34.14
CA ALA A 532 0.54 -15.27 -34.03
C ALA A 532 0.85 -15.90 -32.67
N LYS A 533 -0.10 -16.66 -32.09
CA LYS A 533 0.21 -17.59 -31.01
C LYS A 533 1.26 -18.57 -31.55
N ILE A 534 2.40 -18.71 -30.86
CA ILE A 534 3.42 -19.68 -31.25
C ILE A 534 2.77 -21.07 -31.34
N ASN A 535 2.81 -21.66 -32.54
CA ASN A 535 2.42 -23.03 -32.78
C ASN A 535 3.67 -23.91 -32.93
N ALA A 536 3.47 -25.24 -32.90
CA ALA A 536 4.58 -26.20 -32.94
C ALA A 536 5.42 -26.08 -34.22
N ASP A 537 4.80 -25.80 -35.36
CA ASP A 537 5.49 -25.72 -36.65
C ASP A 537 6.46 -24.51 -36.69
N LEU A 538 6.00 -23.34 -36.23
CA LEU A 538 6.82 -22.13 -36.13
C LEU A 538 8.00 -22.33 -35.16
N TYR A 539 7.76 -23.00 -34.03
CA TYR A 539 8.81 -23.29 -33.05
C TYR A 539 9.87 -24.24 -33.60
N ILE A 540 9.46 -25.30 -34.30
CA ILE A 540 10.38 -26.25 -34.93
C ILE A 540 11.23 -25.54 -35.99
N GLN A 541 10.60 -24.75 -36.87
CA GLN A 541 11.29 -24.10 -37.99
C GLN A 541 12.21 -22.96 -37.55
N ASN A 542 11.76 -22.09 -36.64
CA ASN A 542 12.48 -20.86 -36.31
C ASN A 542 13.41 -21.01 -35.11
N VAL A 543 13.20 -22.01 -34.24
CA VAL A 543 14.02 -22.23 -33.04
C VAL A 543 14.75 -23.56 -33.13
N LEU A 544 14.06 -24.70 -33.14
CA LEU A 544 14.71 -26.00 -32.98
C LEU A 544 15.63 -26.41 -34.13
N LYS A 545 15.20 -26.23 -35.39
CA LYS A 545 16.04 -26.54 -36.57
C LYS A 545 17.35 -25.74 -36.55
N PRO A 546 17.33 -24.40 -36.48
CA PRO A 546 18.56 -23.60 -36.38
C PRO A 546 19.42 -23.95 -35.16
N LEU A 547 18.79 -24.23 -34.02
CA LEU A 547 19.49 -24.61 -32.79
C LEU A 547 20.27 -25.92 -32.96
N ILE A 548 19.61 -26.96 -33.48
CA ILE A 548 20.18 -28.31 -33.60
C ILE A 548 21.18 -28.40 -34.75
N GLU A 549 20.86 -27.80 -35.90
CA GLU A 549 21.66 -27.94 -37.12
C GLU A 549 22.85 -26.97 -37.15
N LYS A 550 22.78 -25.83 -36.47
CA LYS A 550 23.81 -24.77 -36.54
C LYS A 550 24.43 -24.44 -35.19
N GLU A 551 23.62 -24.09 -34.20
CA GLU A 551 24.17 -23.55 -32.93
C GLU A 551 24.82 -24.62 -32.05
N ILE A 552 24.25 -25.81 -31.94
CA ILE A 552 24.85 -26.92 -31.20
C ILE A 552 26.21 -27.34 -31.80
N PRO A 553 26.33 -27.59 -33.12
CA PRO A 553 27.61 -27.84 -33.76
C PRO A 553 28.60 -26.68 -33.61
N ARG A 554 28.14 -25.42 -33.71
CA ARG A 554 29.00 -24.24 -33.52
C ARG A 554 29.61 -24.18 -32.11
N LEU A 555 28.82 -24.48 -31.08
CA LEU A 555 29.26 -24.39 -29.68
C LEU A 555 30.10 -25.61 -29.25
N TYR A 556 29.81 -26.80 -29.79
CA TYR A 556 30.37 -28.06 -29.27
C TYR A 556 31.19 -28.87 -30.27
N GLY A 557 31.20 -28.51 -31.56
CA GLY A 557 31.99 -29.19 -32.60
C GLY A 557 31.73 -30.69 -32.64
N LYS A 558 32.81 -31.49 -32.59
CA LYS A 558 32.75 -32.96 -32.58
C LYS A 558 31.97 -33.52 -31.37
N GLU A 559 31.82 -32.73 -30.30
CA GLU A 559 31.11 -33.12 -29.08
C GLU A 559 29.62 -32.75 -29.08
N ALA A 560 29.07 -32.27 -30.21
CA ALA A 560 27.66 -31.94 -30.36
C ALA A 560 26.71 -33.08 -29.92
N HIS A 561 27.09 -34.34 -30.19
CA HIS A 561 26.33 -35.53 -29.81
C HIS A 561 26.20 -35.75 -28.28
N LYS A 562 27.02 -35.05 -27.47
CA LYS A 562 26.96 -35.09 -26.01
C LYS A 562 25.95 -34.08 -25.44
N VAL A 563 25.52 -33.10 -26.23
CA VAL A 563 24.65 -32.00 -25.79
C VAL A 563 23.25 -32.50 -25.46
N VAL A 564 22.71 -31.99 -24.36
CA VAL A 564 21.35 -32.27 -23.90
C VAL A 564 20.58 -30.95 -23.86
N LEU A 565 19.50 -30.89 -24.63
CA LEU A 565 18.59 -29.76 -24.67
C LEU A 565 17.66 -29.76 -23.43
N HIS A 566 17.60 -28.61 -22.77
CA HIS A 566 16.69 -28.34 -21.67
C HIS A 566 15.81 -27.13 -22.02
N GLN A 567 14.50 -27.29 -21.87
CA GLN A 567 13.49 -26.27 -22.13
C GLN A 567 12.33 -26.44 -21.14
N ASP A 568 11.52 -25.41 -20.94
CA ASP A 568 10.41 -25.46 -20.00
C ASP A 568 9.21 -26.28 -20.54
N ASN A 569 8.11 -26.33 -19.77
CA ASN A 569 6.90 -27.07 -20.14
C ASN A 569 5.86 -26.21 -20.88
N ALA A 570 6.26 -25.18 -21.63
CA ALA A 570 5.34 -24.41 -22.45
C ALA A 570 4.52 -25.33 -23.39
N PRO A 571 3.24 -25.03 -23.66
CA PRO A 571 2.38 -25.90 -24.48
C PRO A 571 2.99 -26.27 -25.85
N VAL A 572 3.78 -25.37 -26.45
CA VAL A 572 4.45 -25.63 -27.72
C VAL A 572 5.63 -26.60 -27.60
N HIS A 573 6.39 -26.56 -26.51
CA HIS A 573 7.47 -27.52 -26.24
C HIS A 573 6.90 -28.94 -26.06
N GLN A 574 5.70 -29.02 -25.51
CA GLN A 574 5.00 -30.28 -25.22
C GLN A 574 4.10 -30.76 -26.38
N ALA A 575 3.98 -30.00 -27.47
CA ALA A 575 3.16 -30.38 -28.60
C ALA A 575 3.69 -31.67 -29.24
N ARG A 576 2.77 -32.53 -29.72
CA ARG A 576 3.11 -33.84 -30.30
C ARG A 576 4.17 -33.73 -31.39
N LYS A 577 3.96 -32.78 -32.32
CA LYS A 577 4.90 -32.49 -33.42
C LYS A 577 6.30 -32.11 -32.92
N THR A 578 6.40 -31.27 -31.89
CA THR A 578 7.68 -30.85 -31.31
C THR A 578 8.43 -32.02 -30.68
N GLN A 579 7.71 -32.88 -29.95
CA GLN A 579 8.29 -34.07 -29.31
C GLN A 579 8.69 -35.14 -30.34
N GLU A 580 7.88 -35.36 -31.39
CA GLU A 580 8.24 -36.24 -32.51
C GLU A 580 9.49 -35.75 -33.23
N TYR A 581 9.57 -34.45 -33.54
CA TYR A 581 10.75 -33.85 -34.14
C TYR A 581 12.00 -34.02 -33.26
N LEU A 582 11.89 -33.77 -31.94
CA LEU A 582 13.02 -33.97 -31.03
C LEU A 582 13.49 -35.43 -30.95
N ARG A 583 12.58 -36.41 -30.99
CA ARG A 583 12.93 -37.84 -31.01
C ARG A 583 13.54 -38.29 -32.34
N GLN A 584 13.09 -37.71 -33.46
CA GLN A 584 13.65 -37.96 -34.79
C GLN A 584 15.01 -37.25 -34.97
N SER A 585 15.19 -36.11 -34.31
CA SER A 585 16.45 -35.40 -34.28
C SER A 585 17.48 -36.17 -33.44
N LYS A 586 18.74 -36.18 -33.85
CA LYS A 586 19.83 -36.86 -33.11
C LYS A 586 20.22 -36.17 -31.80
N VAL A 587 19.45 -35.18 -31.33
CA VAL A 587 19.75 -34.40 -30.12
C VAL A 587 19.20 -35.12 -28.89
N LYS A 588 19.97 -35.13 -27.79
CA LYS A 588 19.44 -35.55 -26.49
C LYS A 588 18.61 -34.40 -25.94
N PHE A 589 17.50 -34.68 -25.29
CA PHE A 589 16.69 -33.67 -24.62
C PHE A 589 16.11 -34.23 -23.32
N ILE A 590 15.71 -33.35 -22.40
CA ILE A 590 15.08 -33.73 -21.15
C ILE A 590 13.56 -33.82 -21.37
N PRO A 591 12.96 -35.02 -21.38
CA PRO A 591 11.53 -35.18 -21.58
C PRO A 591 10.76 -34.74 -20.33
N LYS A 592 9.44 -34.55 -20.52
CA LYS A 592 8.49 -34.12 -19.50
C LYS A 592 8.56 -34.88 -18.18
N GLU A 593 9.03 -36.12 -18.17
CA GLU A 593 8.98 -37.04 -17.03
C GLU A 593 10.14 -36.85 -16.05
N HIS A 594 11.19 -36.14 -16.45
CA HIS A 594 12.41 -35.92 -15.66
C HIS A 594 12.42 -34.63 -14.84
#